data_AF-A0A2J8L060-F1
#
_entry.id   AF-A0A2J8L060-F1
#
_cell.length_a   1.000
_cell.length_b   1.000
_cell.length_c   1.000
_cell.angle_alpha   90.00
_cell.angle_beta   90.00
_cell.angle_gamma   90.00
#
_symmetry.space_group_name_H-M   'P 1'
#
loop_
_entity.id
_entity.type
_entity.pdbx_description
1 polymer ?
#
loop_
_entity_poly.entity_id
_entity_poly.type
_entity_poly.pdbx_seq_one_letter_code
_entity_poly.pdbx_strand_id
1 'polypeptide(L)' 'MSTAGGGRRCQAKVSRRISFSASHRLYSKFLSDEENLKLFGKCNNPNGHGHNYKD' A
#
# COMPACT_ATOMS: atom_id res chain seq x y z
N MET A 1 44.52 -35.78 -2.42
CA MET A 1 43.10 -35.72 -2.81
C MET A 1 42.50 -34.51 -2.12
N SER A 2 42.32 -33.39 -2.84
CA SER A 2 41.85 -32.12 -2.27
C SER A 2 40.44 -31.84 -2.80
N THR A 3 39.44 -31.92 -1.94
CA THR A 3 38.04 -31.59 -2.24
C THR A 3 37.78 -30.13 -1.84
N ALA A 4 38.31 -29.19 -2.61
CA ALA A 4 37.90 -27.78 -2.51
C ALA A 4 36.73 -27.54 -3.48
N GLY A 5 35.51 -27.48 -2.96
CA GLY A 5 34.32 -27.27 -3.79
C GLY A 5 33.12 -26.70 -3.04
N GLY A 6 33.33 -25.93 -1.98
CA GLY A 6 32.26 -25.20 -1.29
C GLY A 6 31.89 -23.93 -2.05
N GLY A 7 30.98 -24.03 -3.03
CA GLY A 7 30.49 -22.87 -3.79
C GLY A 7 29.84 -21.82 -2.88
N ARG A 8 30.21 -20.55 -3.04
CA ARG A 8 29.64 -19.43 -2.29
C ARG A 8 28.14 -19.29 -2.61
N ARG A 9 27.30 -19.32 -1.57
CA ARG A 9 25.83 -19.16 -1.71
C ARG A 9 25.49 -17.75 -2.18
N CYS A 10 24.68 -17.64 -3.23
CA CYS A 10 24.11 -16.38 -3.67
C CYS A 10 22.88 -16.04 -2.83
N GLN A 11 22.78 -14.80 -2.37
CA GLN A 11 21.53 -14.30 -1.81
C GLN A 11 20.61 -13.86 -2.94
N ALA A 12 19.31 -14.06 -2.73
CA ALA A 12 18.26 -13.59 -3.62
C ALA A 12 17.15 -12.93 -2.81
N LYS A 13 16.48 -11.95 -3.43
CA LYS A 13 15.20 -11.40 -2.94
C LYS A 13 14.09 -11.97 -3.81
N VAL A 14 13.06 -12.50 -3.17
CA VAL A 14 11.88 -13.02 -3.84
C VAL A 14 10.68 -12.23 -3.33
N SER A 15 9.86 -11.76 -4.27
CA SER A 15 8.65 -10.99 -3.96
C SER A 15 7.46 -11.58 -4.70
N ARG A 16 6.28 -11.47 -4.10
CA ARG A 16 4.99 -11.89 -4.68
C ARG A 16 4.02 -10.74 -4.55
N ARG A 17 3.29 -10.45 -5.63
CA ARG A 17 2.24 -9.43 -5.64
C ARG A 17 0.88 -10.05 -5.34
N ILE A 18 0.08 -9.37 -4.54
CA ILE A 18 -1.34 -9.70 -4.31
C ILE A 18 -2.23 -8.49 -4.54
N SER A 19 -3.55 -8.68 -4.50
CA SER A 19 -4.51 -7.59 -4.59
C SER A 19 -5.71 -7.82 -3.68
N PHE A 20 -6.28 -6.75 -3.16
CA PHE A 20 -7.52 -6.77 -2.40
C PHE A 20 -8.37 -5.53 -2.71
N SER A 21 -9.69 -5.66 -2.53
CA SER A 21 -10.65 -4.58 -2.74
C SER A 21 -11.09 -4.00 -1.40
N ALA A 22 -11.07 -2.68 -1.25
CA ALA A 22 -11.52 -2.00 -0.03
C ALA A 22 -12.11 -0.60 -0.32
N SER A 23 -13.01 -0.14 0.55
CA SER A 23 -13.56 1.21 0.54
C SER A 23 -13.00 2.07 1.68
N HIS A 24 -12.96 3.39 1.47
CA HIS A 24 -12.48 4.36 2.46
C HIS A 24 -12.98 5.78 2.20
N ARG A 25 -12.74 6.68 3.15
CA ARG A 25 -12.91 8.13 3.03
C ARG A 25 -11.68 8.80 3.62
N LEU A 26 -11.09 9.76 2.90
CA LEU A 26 -10.04 10.59 3.47
C LEU A 26 -10.69 11.71 4.27
N TYR A 27 -10.59 11.67 5.60
CA TYR A 27 -11.16 12.66 6.52
C TYR A 27 -10.29 12.77 7.78
N SER A 28 -9.97 13.97 8.21
CA SER A 28 -9.32 14.25 9.50
C SER A 28 -10.36 14.72 10.51
N LYS A 29 -10.36 14.10 11.70
CA LYS A 29 -11.23 14.48 12.82
C LYS A 29 -10.87 15.82 13.46
N PHE A 30 -9.72 16.38 13.09
CA PHE A 30 -9.19 17.63 13.65
C PHE A 30 -9.32 18.81 12.67
N LEU A 31 -9.93 18.59 11.51
CA LEU A 31 -10.21 19.62 10.51
C LEU A 31 -11.72 19.85 10.42
N SER A 32 -12.14 21.06 10.07
CA SER A 32 -13.54 21.34 9.72
C SER A 32 -13.95 20.57 8.47
N ASP A 33 -15.25 20.49 8.19
CA ASP A 33 -15.74 19.85 6.97
C ASP A 33 -15.30 20.61 5.70
N GLU A 34 -15.24 21.93 5.75
CA GLU A 34 -14.75 22.78 4.66
C GLU A 34 -13.26 22.57 4.41
N GLU A 35 -12.45 22.47 5.48
CA GLU A 35 -11.02 22.19 5.38
C GLU A 35 -10.78 20.80 4.80
N ASN A 36 -11.53 19.80 5.25
CA ASN A 36 -11.51 18.45 4.74
C ASN A 36 -11.90 18.39 3.25
N LEU A 37 -12.96 19.10 2.86
CA LEU A 37 -13.39 19.17 1.46
C LEU A 37 -12.35 19.89 0.59
N LYS A 38 -11.76 20.98 1.09
CA LYS A 38 -10.71 21.72 0.37
C LYS A 38 -9.45 20.89 0.16
N LEU A 39 -9.05 20.12 1.18
CA LEU A 39 -7.83 19.32 1.15
C LEU A 39 -8.00 18.01 0.36
N PHE A 40 -9.05 17.25 0.66
CA PHE A 40 -9.24 15.90 0.11
C PHE A 40 -10.21 15.86 -1.08
N GLY A 41 -10.95 16.94 -1.34
CA GLY A 41 -11.82 17.08 -2.52
C GLY A 41 -12.78 15.90 -2.66
N LYS A 42 -12.78 15.29 -3.85
CA LYS A 42 -13.63 14.13 -4.18
C LYS A 42 -13.37 12.92 -3.26
N CYS A 43 -12.16 12.76 -2.72
CA CYS A 43 -11.83 11.68 -1.80
C CYS A 43 -12.45 11.85 -0.41
N ASN A 44 -12.99 13.05 -0.10
CA ASN A 44 -13.76 13.33 1.12
C ASN A 44 -15.25 12.97 1.00
N ASN A 45 -15.71 12.36 -0.09
CA ASN A 45 -17.11 11.99 -0.27
C ASN A 45 -17.69 11.36 1.01
N PRO A 46 -18.81 11.86 1.58
CA PRO A 46 -19.36 11.36 2.84
C PRO A 46 -19.64 9.84 2.83
N ASN A 47 -19.99 9.30 1.67
CA ASN A 47 -20.23 7.85 1.47
C ASN A 47 -18.97 7.07 1.05
N GLY A 48 -17.80 7.72 1.03
CA GLY A 48 -16.53 7.11 0.67
C GLY A 48 -16.35 6.83 -0.83
N HIS A 49 -15.30 6.09 -1.15
CA HIS A 49 -14.97 5.55 -2.47
C HIS A 49 -14.14 4.27 -2.29
N GLY A 50 -13.86 3.54 -3.37
CA GLY A 50 -13.15 2.25 -3.29
C GLY A 50 -11.95 2.13 -4.22
N HIS A 51 -11.08 1.18 -3.90
CA HIS A 51 -9.88 0.84 -4.66
C HIS A 51 -9.64 -0.67 -4.69
N ASN A 52 -8.97 -1.11 -5.76
CA ASN A 52 -8.36 -2.44 -5.86
C ASN A 52 -6.85 -2.28 -5.62
N TYR A 53 -6.44 -2.42 -4.36
CA TYR A 53 -5.05 -2.25 -3.92
C TYR A 53 -4.16 -3.37 -4.44
N LYS A 54 -2.87 -3.08 -4.59
CA LYS A 54 -1.82 -4.04 -4.95
C LYS A 54 -0.72 -3.98 -3.90
N ASP A 55 -0.46 -5.12 -3.27
CA ASP A 55 0.61 -5.35 -2.29
C ASP A 55 1.78 -6.07 -2.97
#